data_AF-A0A7Z9BKF0-F1
#
_entry.id   AF-A0A7Z9BKF0-F1
#
_cell.length_a   1.000
_cell.length_b   1.000
_cell.length_c   1.000
_cell.angle_alpha   90.00
_cell.angle_beta   90.00
_cell.angle_gamma   90.00
#
_symmetry.space_group_name_H-M   'P 1'
#
loop_
_entity.id
_entity.type
_entity.pdbx_description
1 polymer ?
#
loop_
_entity_poly.entity_id
_entity_poly.type
_entity_poly.pdbx_seq_one_letter_code
_entity_poly.pdbx_strand_id
1 'polypeptide(L)' 'MITDFNGDEDKLLLAGTPDLYAIDSSPANVPEGVAIFKINTTNNSKQLLAIVQGDIASTFDSNQYVFI' A
#
# COMPACT_ATOMS: atom_id res chain seq x y z
N MET A 1 -6.96 -7.53 -3.07
CA MET A 1 -6.36 -6.97 -4.30
C MET A 1 -7.26 -5.85 -4.76
N ILE A 2 -6.68 -4.71 -5.12
CA ILE A 2 -7.39 -3.50 -5.56
C ILE A 2 -6.93 -3.23 -6.99
N THR A 3 -7.85 -3.12 -7.92
CA THR A 3 -7.59 -2.97 -9.37
C THR A 3 -8.21 -1.68 -9.87
N ASP A 4 -7.65 -1.13 -10.95
CA ASP A 4 -8.12 0.12 -11.59
C ASP A 4 -8.04 1.34 -10.67
N PHE A 5 -7.11 1.34 -9.71
CA PHE A 5 -6.89 2.51 -8.85
C PHE A 5 -6.33 3.65 -9.69
N ASN A 6 -6.96 4.82 -9.60
CA ASN A 6 -6.49 6.04 -10.24
C ASN A 6 -5.87 6.97 -9.20
N GLY A 7 -4.56 7.20 -9.29
CA GLY A 7 -3.81 8.03 -8.35
C GLY A 7 -4.26 9.50 -8.24
N ASP A 8 -4.98 10.01 -9.22
CA ASP A 8 -5.47 11.39 -9.24
C ASP A 8 -6.90 11.53 -8.70
N GLU A 9 -7.65 10.43 -8.62
CA GLU A 9 -9.07 10.41 -8.24
C GLU A 9 -9.32 9.65 -6.94
N ASP A 10 -8.63 8.53 -6.75
CA ASP A 10 -8.83 7.62 -5.62
C ASP A 10 -7.90 7.90 -4.45
N LYS A 11 -8.37 7.55 -3.26
CA LYS A 11 -7.57 7.59 -2.04
C LYS A 11 -7.71 6.32 -1.23
N LEU A 12 -6.58 5.84 -0.73
CA LEU A 12 -6.53 4.76 0.26
C LEU A 12 -6.67 5.32 1.67
N LEU A 13 -7.59 4.77 2.44
CA LEU A 13 -7.71 5.08 3.86
C LEU A 13 -7.03 3.98 4.67
N LEU A 14 -6.01 4.35 5.45
CA LEU A 14 -5.25 3.45 6.30
C LEU A 14 -5.48 3.82 7.77
N ALA A 15 -5.89 2.85 8.58
CA ALA A 15 -6.18 3.13 10.00
C ALA A 15 -4.88 3.21 10.83
N GLY A 16 -4.77 4.25 11.68
CA GLY A 16 -3.63 4.44 12.58
C GLY A 16 -2.59 5.40 12.03
N THR A 17 -1.31 5.13 12.26
CA THR A 17 -0.21 6.06 11.95
C THR A 17 0.72 5.51 10.86
N PRO A 18 1.47 6.38 10.15
CA PRO A 18 2.33 5.97 9.03
C PRO A 18 3.38 4.91 9.36
N ASP A 19 3.90 4.92 10.59
CA ASP A 19 4.90 3.97 11.10
C ASP A 19 4.37 2.53 11.24
N LEU A 20 3.05 2.33 11.15
CA LEU A 20 2.44 1.00 11.15
C LEU A 20 2.41 0.36 9.75
N TYR A 21 2.86 1.05 8.72
CA TYR A 21 2.74 0.59 7.34
C TYR A 21 4.05 0.71 6.56
N ALA A 22 4.25 -0.21 5.62
CA ALA A 22 5.25 -0.08 4.57
C ALA A 22 4.56 -0.21 3.21
N ILE A 23 4.90 0.67 2.28
CA ILE A 23 4.44 0.65 0.90
C ILE A 23 5.67 0.35 0.04
N ASP A 24 5.61 -0.72 -0.74
CA ASP A 24 6.75 -1.22 -1.51
C ASP A 24 6.25 -1.91 -2.80
N SER A 25 7.18 -2.31 -3.65
CA SER A 25 6.92 -3.21 -4.76
C SER A 25 6.34 -4.56 -4.31
N SER A 26 5.51 -5.15 -5.18
CA SER A 26 4.97 -6.49 -4.98
C SER A 26 6.08 -7.55 -4.86
N PRO A 27 6.06 -8.44 -3.85
CA PRO A 27 7.01 -9.55 -3.74
C PRO A 27 7.01 -10.49 -4.95
N ALA A 28 8.04 -11.33 -5.05
CA ALA A 28 8.05 -12.40 -6.05
C ALA A 28 6.85 -13.36 -5.83
N ASN A 29 6.25 -13.83 -6.94
CA ASN A 29 5.11 -14.75 -6.98
C ASN A 29 3.76 -14.17 -6.50
N VAL A 30 3.64 -12.85 -6.40
CA VAL A 30 2.33 -12.18 -6.32
C VAL A 30 2.12 -11.30 -7.55
N PRO A 31 0.87 -10.93 -7.88
CA PRO A 31 0.59 -10.01 -8.98
C PRO A 31 1.39 -8.71 -8.85
N GLU A 32 1.87 -8.18 -9.98
CA GLU A 32 2.62 -6.93 -10.03
C GLU A 32 1.81 -5.76 -9.47
N GLY A 33 2.47 -4.77 -8.89
CA GLY A 33 1.82 -3.55 -8.41
C GLY A 33 2.46 -3.02 -7.13
N VAL A 34 1.75 -2.12 -6.46
CA VAL A 34 2.18 -1.54 -5.19
C VAL A 34 1.59 -2.33 -4.03
N ALA A 35 2.45 -2.94 -3.24
CA ALA A 35 2.09 -3.72 -2.07
C ALA A 35 2.02 -2.85 -0.82
N ILE A 36 0.94 -3.01 -0.05
CA ILE A 36 0.73 -2.39 1.24
C ILE A 36 0.94 -3.45 2.31
N PHE A 37 1.89 -3.20 3.19
CA PHE A 37 2.21 -4.05 4.32
C PHE A 37 1.85 -3.38 5.63
N LYS A 38 1.31 -4.15 6.57
CA LYS A 38 1.24 -3.77 7.99
C LYS A 38 2.53 -4.19 8.68
N ILE A 39 3.15 -3.27 9.39
CA ILE A 39 4.31 -3.53 10.22
C ILE A 39 3.82 -3.96 11.60
N ASN A 40 4.28 -5.13 12.03
CA ASN A 40 4.13 -5.53 13.42
C ASN A 40 5.24 -4.85 14.24
N THR A 41 4.86 -3.90 15.08
CA THR A 41 5.80 -3.09 15.88
C THR A 41 6.56 -3.90 16.94
N THR A 42 6.12 -5.12 17.26
CA THR A 42 6.76 -5.95 18.29
C THR A 42 8.00 -6.68 17.76
N ASN A 43 8.01 -7.05 16.48
CA ASN A 43 9.07 -7.86 15.87
C ASN A 43 9.52 -7.35 14.48
N ASN A 44 9.02 -6.20 14.05
CA ASN A 44 9.27 -5.56 12.76
C ASN A 44 8.94 -6.43 11.53
N SER A 45 8.11 -7.46 11.71
CA SER A 45 7.65 -8.29 10.59
C SER A 45 6.61 -7.52 9.75
N LYS A 46 6.62 -7.77 8.44
CA LYS A 46 5.69 -7.17 7.49
C LYS A 46 4.62 -8.19 7.11
N GLN A 47 3.36 -7.82 7.24
CA GLN A 47 2.22 -8.60 6.75
C GLN A 47 1.64 -7.93 5.52
N LEU A 48 1.57 -8.65 4.39
CA LEU A 48 0.91 -8.15 3.18
C LEU A 48 -0.59 -7.98 3.45
N LEU A 49 -1.11 -6.76 3.28
CA LEU A 49 -2.53 -6.45 3.40
C LEU A 49 -3.21 -6.40 2.04
N ALA A 50 -2.58 -5.73 1.09
CA ALA A 50 -3.15 -5.50 -0.23
C ALA A 50 -2.06 -5.31 -1.28
N ILE A 51 -2.45 -5.57 -2.52
CA ILE A 51 -1.72 -5.18 -3.73
C ILE A 51 -2.66 -4.27 -4.49
N VAL A 52 -2.16 -3.11 -4.88
CA VAL A 52 -2.88 -2.10 -5.64
C VAL A 52 -2.29 -2.01 -7.03
N GLN A 53 -3.19 -2.04 -8.01
CA GLN A 53 -2.92 -1.99 -9.43
C GLN A 53 -3.82 -0.96 -10.07
N GLY A 54 -3.37 -0.34 -11.16
CA GLY A 54 -4.12 0.67 -11.89
C GLY A 54 -3.17 1.69 -12.52
N ASP A 55 -3.69 2.88 -12.77
CA ASP A 55 -2.89 4.03 -13.19
C ASP A 55 -2.22 4.67 -11.97
N ILE A 56 -1.24 3.95 -11.45
CA ILE A 56 -0.40 4.38 -10.33
C ILE A 56 1.05 4.26 -10.72
N ALA A 57 1.87 5.19 -10.22
CA ALA A 57 3.30 5.01 -10.24
C ALA A 57 3.69 3.74 -9.47
N SER A 58 4.94 3.28 -9.63
CA SER A 58 5.48 2.14 -8.88
C SER A 58 5.52 2.34 -7.36
N THR A 59 5.13 3.53 -6.88
CA THR A 59 4.93 3.91 -5.47
C THR A 59 3.69 4.79 -5.34
N PHE A 60 3.11 4.86 -4.13
CA PHE A 60 2.11 5.88 -3.83
C PHE A 60 2.75 7.22 -3.47
N ASP A 61 2.20 8.29 -4.03
CA ASP A 61 2.44 9.66 -3.56
C ASP A 61 1.67 9.94 -2.26
N SER A 62 2.14 10.90 -1.47
CA SER A 62 1.55 11.21 -0.15
C SER A 62 0.12 11.78 -0.21
N ASN A 63 -0.37 12.15 -1.40
CA ASN A 63 -1.74 12.59 -1.64
C ASN A 63 -2.72 11.43 -1.94
N GLN A 64 -2.22 10.23 -2.26
CA GLN A 64 -2.97 9.04 -2.66
C GLN A 64 -3.40 8.15 -1.49
N TYR A 65 -2.91 8.45 -0.27
CA TYR A 65 -3.36 7.79 0.95
C TYR A 65 -3.56 8.78 2.08
N VAL A 66 -4.45 8.42 3.00
CA VAL A 66 -4.79 9.19 4.19
C VAL A 66 -4.82 8.25 5.38
N PHE A 67 -4.23 8.69 6.48
CA PHE A 67 -4.31 8.01 7.76
C PHE A 67 -5.49 8.52 8.58
N ILE A 68 -6.29 7.61 9.13
CA ILE A 68 -7.48 7.91 9.95
C ILE A 68 -7.43 7.24 11.32
#